data_AF-A0A940LL57-F1
#
_entry.id   AF-A0A940LL57-F1
#
_cell.length_a   1.000
_cell.length_b   1.000
_cell.length_c   1.000
_cell.angle_alpha   90.00
_cell.angle_beta   90.00
_cell.angle_gamma   90.00
#
_symmetry.space_group_name_H-M   'P 1'
#
loop_
_entity.id
_entity.type
_entity.pdbx_description
1 polymer ?
#
loop_
_entity_poly.entity_id
_entity_poly.type
_entity_poly.pdbx_seq_one_letter_code
_entity_poly.pdbx_strand_id
1 'polypeptide(L)'
;MGRGDVIEVSKAGRPPDAMVSRGRSWFPKLPPGSPGKPPRGASPGPGRPNVWSFHTALSPDQVGAHLARGVGREGDDQGPEPIVGVFRPGAARLHRRPTASNKAKLPMGVDWAAEGEGSRVTCRMRPPPALVLVAGAWLAATMRAVGDVPGAIMALALHQDHLPGRSRDTPLGDLIDAVVMLAVAFGGLRIVRGFMDRDRVFLLDHVTRALEAGAVRGARE
;
A
#
# COMPACT_ATOMS: atom_id res chain seq x y z
N MET A 1 13.77 16.13 -68.83
CA MET A 1 13.86 14.76 -69.36
C MET A 1 15.33 14.47 -69.66
N GLY A 2 15.93 13.53 -68.93
CA GLY A 2 17.30 13.08 -69.13
C GLY A 2 17.52 11.80 -68.32
N ARG A 3 17.51 10.65 -69.02
CA ARG A 3 17.96 9.32 -68.57
C ARG A 3 19.37 9.47 -67.95
N GLY A 4 19.68 8.88 -66.81
CA GLY A 4 19.67 7.44 -66.54
C GLY A 4 21.13 7.01 -66.48
N ASP A 5 21.56 6.40 -65.38
CA ASP A 5 22.32 5.15 -65.40
C ASP A 5 22.70 4.70 -63.98
N VAL A 6 22.29 3.47 -63.69
CA VAL A 6 22.67 2.64 -62.55
C VAL A 6 23.99 1.97 -62.91
N ILE A 7 24.97 2.01 -62.00
CA ILE A 7 26.11 1.10 -62.04
C ILE A 7 26.26 0.47 -60.66
N GLU A 8 25.95 -0.83 -60.62
CA GLU A 8 26.25 -1.75 -59.53
C GLU A 8 27.47 -2.58 -59.97
N VAL A 9 28.57 -2.60 -59.19
CA VAL A 9 29.65 -3.59 -59.38
C VAL A 9 30.18 -4.09 -58.02
N SER A 10 29.75 -5.31 -57.71
CA SER A 10 30.45 -6.46 -57.12
C SER A 10 31.83 -6.33 -56.44
N LYS A 11 31.84 -6.74 -55.16
CA LYS A 11 32.45 -7.97 -54.59
C LYS A 11 33.98 -8.17 -54.57
N ALA A 12 34.42 -8.57 -53.37
CA ALA A 12 35.50 -9.51 -53.00
C ALA A 12 36.83 -8.92 -52.50
N GLY A 13 37.18 -9.28 -51.25
CA GLY A 13 38.49 -9.05 -50.64
C GLY A 13 38.56 -9.44 -49.15
N ARG A 14 38.68 -10.73 -48.86
CA ARG A 14 39.29 -11.32 -47.64
C ARG A 14 40.63 -11.94 -48.08
N PRO A 15 41.59 -12.39 -47.22
CA PRO A 15 41.72 -12.45 -45.74
C PRO A 15 43.16 -11.96 -45.30
N PRO A 16 43.85 -12.31 -44.17
CA PRO A 16 43.59 -13.38 -43.19
C PRO A 16 43.80 -13.09 -41.67
N ASP A 17 43.21 -14.05 -40.94
CA ASP A 17 43.45 -14.61 -39.62
C ASP A 17 44.53 -14.01 -38.69
N ALA A 18 44.08 -13.71 -37.47
CA ALA A 18 44.88 -13.89 -36.27
C ALA A 18 44.23 -14.96 -35.38
N MET A 19 44.97 -16.05 -35.22
CA MET A 19 44.80 -17.18 -34.31
C MET A 19 44.84 -16.76 -32.83
N VAL A 20 44.59 -17.74 -31.94
CA VAL A 20 44.84 -17.77 -30.48
C VAL A 20 43.62 -17.31 -29.65
N SER A 21 43.04 -18.07 -28.71
CA SER A 21 43.38 -19.35 -28.07
C SER A 21 42.13 -19.96 -27.40
N ARG A 22 42.26 -21.26 -27.12
CA ARG A 22 41.30 -22.15 -26.47
C ARG A 22 40.92 -21.71 -25.06
N GLY A 23 39.64 -21.88 -24.73
CA GLY A 23 39.14 -21.96 -23.35
C GLY A 23 37.74 -22.55 -23.34
N ARG A 24 37.60 -23.87 -23.54
CA ARG A 24 36.32 -24.56 -23.37
C ARG A 24 36.01 -24.64 -21.88
N SER A 25 35.19 -23.72 -21.38
CA SER A 25 34.53 -23.86 -20.09
C SER A 25 33.15 -24.52 -20.29
N TRP A 26 32.93 -25.58 -19.52
CA TRP A 26 31.75 -26.45 -19.52
C TRP A 26 30.59 -25.83 -18.71
N PHE A 27 30.15 -24.62 -19.05
CA PHE A 27 28.97 -24.03 -18.41
C PHE A 27 27.78 -23.97 -19.38
N PRO A 28 26.60 -24.50 -19.01
CA PRO A 28 25.40 -24.33 -19.81
C PRO A 28 25.03 -22.84 -19.90
N LYS A 29 24.86 -22.40 -21.14
CA LYS A 29 24.42 -21.07 -21.55
C LYS A 29 22.98 -20.85 -21.05
N LEU A 30 22.80 -20.10 -19.97
CA LEU A 30 21.48 -19.63 -19.54
C LEU A 30 20.92 -18.64 -20.59
N PRO A 31 19.61 -18.69 -20.91
CA PRO A 31 19.01 -17.80 -21.89
C PRO A 31 19.01 -16.33 -21.42
N PRO A 32 19.22 -15.35 -22.31
CA PRO A 32 19.08 -13.95 -21.99
C PRO A 32 17.59 -13.60 -21.93
N GLY A 33 17.16 -12.98 -20.84
CA GLY A 33 15.81 -12.39 -20.73
C GLY A 33 14.94 -13.00 -19.64
N SER A 34 15.37 -12.88 -18.38
CA SER A 34 14.41 -12.80 -17.27
C SER A 34 14.24 -11.33 -16.90
N PRO A 35 13.00 -10.80 -16.82
CA PRO A 35 12.76 -9.42 -16.42
C PRO A 35 13.32 -9.23 -15.02
N GLY A 36 14.10 -8.16 -14.86
CA GLY A 36 14.73 -7.80 -13.60
C GLY A 36 13.74 -7.87 -12.45
N LYS A 37 14.02 -8.77 -11.51
CA LYS A 37 13.46 -8.74 -10.17
C LYS A 37 13.73 -7.33 -9.63
N PRO A 38 12.72 -6.54 -9.23
CA PRO A 38 12.97 -5.21 -8.70
C PRO A 38 13.88 -5.33 -7.48
N PRO A 39 14.82 -4.38 -7.29
CA PRO A 39 15.79 -4.46 -6.20
C PRO A 39 15.07 -4.52 -4.85
N ARG A 40 15.24 -5.65 -4.16
CA ARG A 40 15.01 -5.73 -2.71
C ARG A 40 16.08 -4.87 -2.06
N GLY A 41 15.75 -3.64 -1.69
CA GLY A 41 16.72 -2.78 -1.01
C GLY A 41 16.43 -1.29 -0.97
N ALA A 42 15.35 -0.77 -1.56
CA ALA A 42 14.91 0.59 -1.26
C ALA A 42 14.12 0.58 0.05
N SER A 43 14.82 0.64 1.18
CA SER A 43 14.20 0.97 2.45
C SER A 43 13.50 2.33 2.29
N PRO A 44 12.17 2.43 2.47
CA PRO A 44 11.50 3.72 2.39
C PRO A 44 12.08 4.60 3.50
N GLY A 45 12.65 5.75 3.12
CA GLY A 45 12.96 6.82 4.08
C GLY A 45 11.69 7.23 4.85
N PRO A 46 11.80 8.07 5.90
CA PRO A 46 10.68 8.43 6.77
C PRO A 46 9.69 9.37 6.07
N GLY A 47 9.04 8.90 5.00
CA GLY A 47 7.86 9.50 4.43
C GLY A 47 6.67 9.22 5.34
N ARG A 48 5.69 10.14 5.38
CA ARG A 48 4.44 9.90 6.10
C ARG A 48 3.82 8.63 5.50
N PRO A 49 3.58 7.55 6.29
CA PRO A 49 3.19 6.24 5.76
C PRO A 49 1.81 6.23 5.07
N ASN A 50 1.13 7.37 5.05
CA ASN A 50 -0.24 7.55 4.60
C ASN A 50 -0.38 8.58 3.47
N VAL A 51 0.73 9.04 2.88
CA VAL A 51 0.75 10.02 1.78
C VAL A 51 1.53 9.47 0.59
N TRP A 52 0.90 9.49 -0.58
CA TRP A 52 1.49 9.04 -1.84
C TRP A 52 1.32 10.13 -2.88
N SER A 53 2.35 10.38 -3.68
CA SER A 53 2.31 11.44 -4.68
C SER A 53 2.82 10.93 -6.01
N PHE A 54 2.16 11.31 -7.10
CA PHE A 54 2.62 11.01 -8.44
C PHE A 54 2.27 12.13 -9.40
N HIS A 55 2.93 12.11 -10.55
CA HIS A 55 2.75 13.09 -11.61
C HIS A 55 1.89 12.50 -12.71
N THR A 56 0.98 13.30 -13.24
CA THR A 56 0.21 12.99 -14.45
C THR A 56 0.37 14.13 -15.45
N ALA A 57 0.30 13.80 -16.75
CA ALA A 57 0.32 14.78 -17.83
C ALA A 57 -1.01 15.56 -17.95
N LEU A 58 -2.05 15.13 -17.24
CA LEU A 58 -3.36 15.79 -17.25
C LEU A 58 -3.30 17.14 -16.54
N SER A 59 -4.01 18.13 -17.09
CA SER A 59 -4.19 19.42 -16.43
C SER A 59 -5.07 19.28 -15.18
N PRO A 60 -4.97 20.18 -14.19
CA PRO A 60 -5.73 20.09 -12.94
C PRO A 60 -7.25 20.01 -13.16
N ASP A 61 -7.75 20.66 -14.20
CA ASP A 61 -9.16 20.67 -14.57
C ASP A 61 -9.61 19.33 -15.19
N GLN A 62 -8.70 18.63 -15.85
CA GLN A 62 -8.96 17.32 -16.46
C GLN A 62 -8.85 16.17 -15.46
N VAL A 63 -8.00 16.30 -14.42
CA VAL A 63 -7.81 15.26 -13.39
C VAL A 63 -9.15 14.89 -12.73
N GLY A 64 -9.93 15.88 -12.32
CA GLY A 64 -11.23 15.64 -11.68
C GLY A 64 -12.22 14.93 -12.61
N ALA A 65 -12.29 15.36 -13.88
CA ALA A 65 -13.17 14.75 -14.87
C ALA A 65 -12.77 13.31 -15.23
N HIS A 66 -11.47 13.04 -15.35
CA HIS A 66 -10.95 11.69 -15.61
C HIS A 66 -11.21 10.73 -14.45
N LEU A 67 -10.95 11.16 -13.21
CA LEU A 67 -11.24 10.37 -12.02
C LEU A 67 -12.74 10.08 -11.88
N ALA A 68 -13.61 11.04 -12.22
CA ALA A 68 -15.06 10.88 -12.10
C ALA A 68 -15.65 9.80 -13.01
N ARG A 69 -15.01 9.45 -14.14
CA ARG A 69 -15.53 8.44 -15.09
C ARG A 69 -15.64 7.04 -14.51
N GLY A 70 -14.84 6.71 -13.49
CA GLY A 70 -14.81 5.38 -12.85
C GLY A 70 -15.39 5.35 -11.45
N VAL A 71 -15.97 6.47 -10.98
CA VAL A 71 -16.39 6.66 -9.59
C VAL A 71 -17.88 6.92 -9.53
N GLY A 72 -18.60 6.04 -8.83
CA GLY A 72 -20.02 6.18 -8.56
C GLY A 72 -20.32 7.33 -7.58
N ARG A 73 -21.57 7.76 -7.56
CA ARG A 73 -22.03 8.84 -6.69
C ARG A 73 -22.20 8.34 -5.25
N GLU A 74 -21.76 9.11 -4.27
CA GLU A 74 -22.02 8.77 -2.86
C GLU A 74 -23.53 8.82 -2.58
N GLY A 75 -24.08 7.76 -1.99
CA GLY A 75 -25.51 7.61 -1.67
C GLY A 75 -26.30 6.74 -2.64
N ASP A 76 -25.72 6.39 -3.79
CA ASP A 76 -26.24 5.29 -4.60
C ASP A 76 -25.58 4.01 -4.12
N ASP A 77 -26.32 3.16 -3.40
CA ASP A 77 -25.82 1.91 -2.82
C ASP A 77 -25.81 0.74 -3.83
N GLN A 78 -26.50 0.85 -4.98
CA GLN A 78 -26.65 -0.24 -5.97
C GLN A 78 -25.94 -0.01 -7.31
N GLY A 79 -25.32 1.14 -7.54
CA GLY A 79 -24.52 1.41 -8.73
C GLY A 79 -23.42 0.36 -9.01
N PRO A 80 -23.10 0.11 -10.30
CA PRO A 80 -22.14 -0.90 -10.72
C PRO A 80 -20.67 -0.54 -10.38
N GLU A 81 -20.39 0.71 -10.03
CA GLU A 81 -19.03 1.17 -9.80
C GLU A 81 -18.49 0.67 -8.45
N PRO A 82 -17.27 0.10 -8.40
CA PRO A 82 -16.72 -0.45 -7.17
C PRO A 82 -16.24 0.63 -6.18
N ILE A 83 -16.14 1.87 -6.63
CA ILE A 83 -15.66 3.02 -5.86
C ILE A 83 -16.71 4.12 -5.93
N VAL A 84 -16.94 4.75 -4.79
CA VAL A 84 -17.84 5.89 -4.66
C VAL A 84 -17.09 7.06 -4.05
N GLY A 85 -17.50 8.27 -4.39
CA GLY A 85 -16.79 9.44 -3.90
C GLY A 85 -17.49 10.77 -4.12
N VAL A 86 -16.89 11.79 -3.52
CA VAL A 86 -17.30 13.19 -3.65
C VAL A 86 -16.14 13.98 -4.22
N PHE A 87 -16.44 14.77 -5.24
CA PHE A 87 -15.48 15.63 -5.91
C PHE A 87 -15.68 17.08 -5.46
N ARG A 88 -14.57 17.78 -5.26
CA ARG A 88 -14.47 19.21 -5.00
C ARG A 88 -13.43 19.81 -5.95
N PRO A 89 -13.42 21.12 -6.17
CA PRO A 89 -12.35 21.76 -6.93
C PRO A 89 -10.98 21.44 -6.30
N GLY A 90 -10.08 20.81 -7.06
CA GLY A 90 -8.72 20.45 -6.61
C GLY A 90 -8.62 19.27 -5.64
N ALA A 91 -9.73 18.62 -5.28
CA ALA A 91 -9.70 17.50 -4.33
C ALA A 91 -10.88 16.53 -4.50
N ALA A 92 -10.67 15.25 -4.23
CA ALA A 92 -11.72 14.25 -4.15
C ALA A 92 -11.60 13.42 -2.87
N ARG A 93 -12.72 12.88 -2.40
CA ARG A 93 -12.73 11.80 -1.41
C ARG A 93 -13.32 10.57 -2.03
N LEU A 94 -12.54 9.51 -2.09
CA LEU A 94 -12.90 8.23 -2.67
C LEU A 94 -12.94 7.18 -1.56
N HIS A 95 -13.89 6.27 -1.62
CA HIS A 95 -13.87 5.07 -0.79
C HIS A 95 -14.44 3.89 -1.57
N ARG A 96 -14.08 2.69 -1.15
CA ARG A 96 -14.65 1.49 -1.72
C ARG A 96 -16.14 1.42 -1.38
N ARG A 97 -16.96 1.01 -2.35
CA ARG A 97 -18.39 0.79 -2.12
C ARG A 97 -18.58 -0.25 -1.01
N PRO A 98 -19.42 0.04 0.02
CA PRO A 98 -19.70 -0.93 1.06
C PRO A 98 -20.34 -2.19 0.48
N THR A 99 -19.84 -3.37 0.87
CA THR A 99 -20.44 -4.66 0.51
C THR A 99 -21.07 -5.28 1.76
N ALA A 100 -21.92 -6.29 1.59
CA ALA A 100 -22.47 -7.06 2.72
C ALA A 100 -21.37 -7.61 3.65
N SER A 101 -20.20 -7.94 3.08
CA SER A 101 -19.02 -8.42 3.80
C SER A 101 -18.08 -7.33 4.30
N ASN A 102 -18.21 -6.07 3.84
CA ASN A 102 -17.34 -4.98 4.24
C ASN A 102 -18.13 -3.67 4.36
N LYS A 103 -18.51 -3.32 5.60
CA LYS A 103 -19.20 -2.06 5.93
C LYS A 103 -18.24 -0.92 6.28
N ALA A 104 -16.93 -1.18 6.35
CA ALA A 104 -15.97 -0.17 6.76
C ALA A 104 -15.77 0.86 5.64
N LYS A 105 -16.08 2.12 5.92
CA LYS A 105 -15.80 3.24 5.01
C LYS A 105 -14.43 3.80 5.35
N LEU A 106 -13.43 3.47 4.52
CA LEU A 106 -12.08 4.01 4.62
C LEU A 106 -11.85 5.04 3.51
N PRO A 107 -12.04 6.34 3.79
CA PRO A 107 -11.88 7.37 2.78
C PRO A 107 -10.40 7.64 2.45
N MET A 108 -10.09 7.66 1.17
CA MET A 108 -8.87 8.21 0.61
C MET A 108 -9.16 9.60 0.05
N GLY A 109 -8.48 10.61 0.58
CA GLY A 109 -8.41 11.92 -0.03
C GLY A 109 -7.46 11.90 -1.21
N VAL A 110 -7.81 12.57 -2.30
CA VAL A 110 -6.98 12.75 -3.48
C VAL A 110 -6.96 14.24 -3.75
N ASP A 111 -5.85 14.90 -3.44
CA ASP A 111 -5.64 16.32 -3.70
C ASP A 111 -4.83 16.44 -5.00
N TRP A 112 -5.10 17.41 -5.86
CA TRP A 112 -4.26 17.68 -7.04
C TRP A 112 -3.97 19.16 -7.22
N ALA A 113 -2.78 19.45 -7.73
CA ALA A 113 -2.29 20.80 -7.98
C ALA A 113 -1.49 20.85 -9.28
N ALA A 114 -1.48 22.00 -9.94
CA ALA A 114 -0.66 22.23 -11.12
C ALA A 114 0.83 22.04 -10.80
N GLU A 115 1.55 21.29 -11.62
CA GLU A 115 3.00 21.14 -11.50
C GLU A 115 3.64 20.96 -12.88
N GLY A 116 4.40 21.97 -13.31
CA GLY A 116 5.01 21.98 -14.65
C GLY A 116 3.94 21.94 -15.74
N GLU A 117 4.11 21.03 -16.70
CA GLU A 117 3.17 20.81 -17.81
C GLU A 117 1.94 19.95 -17.44
N GLY A 118 1.89 19.42 -16.21
CA GLY A 118 0.83 18.50 -15.77
C GLY A 118 0.34 18.81 -14.36
N SER A 119 -0.03 17.75 -13.63
CA SER A 119 -0.53 17.86 -12.27
C SER A 119 0.20 16.93 -11.31
N ARG A 120 0.49 17.43 -10.11
CA ARG A 120 0.82 16.60 -8.96
C ARG A 120 -0.45 16.09 -8.33
N VAL A 121 -0.58 14.78 -8.19
CA VAL A 121 -1.68 14.15 -7.47
C VAL A 121 -1.15 13.57 -6.18
N THR A 122 -1.77 13.95 -5.06
CA THR A 122 -1.41 13.54 -3.71
C THR A 122 -2.57 12.75 -3.10
N CYS A 123 -2.39 11.45 -2.95
CA CYS A 123 -3.33 10.57 -2.28
C CYS A 123 -3.00 10.50 -0.78
N ARG A 124 -4.02 10.60 0.07
CA ARG A 124 -3.91 10.57 1.52
C ARG A 124 -4.98 9.68 2.12
N MET A 125 -4.57 8.63 2.84
CA MET A 125 -5.51 7.78 3.56
C MET A 125 -5.49 8.16 5.03
N ARG A 126 -6.59 8.74 5.53
CA ARG A 126 -6.70 9.06 6.96
C ARG A 126 -7.55 7.99 7.65
N PRO A 127 -7.05 7.37 8.73
CA PRO A 127 -7.87 6.47 9.51
C PRO A 127 -9.07 7.26 10.06
N PRO A 128 -10.29 6.70 10.03
CA PRO A 128 -11.46 7.40 10.54
C PRO A 128 -11.30 7.63 12.05
N PRO A 129 -11.76 8.78 12.59
CA PRO A 129 -11.60 9.11 14.01
C PRO A 129 -12.15 8.03 14.93
N ALA A 130 -13.28 7.42 14.56
CA ALA A 130 -13.87 6.31 15.29
C ALA A 130 -12.91 5.11 15.43
N LEU A 131 -12.17 4.76 14.37
CA LEU A 131 -11.20 3.68 14.42
C LEU A 131 -10.00 4.03 15.30
N VAL A 132 -9.55 5.29 15.29
CA VAL A 132 -8.49 5.77 16.18
C VAL A 132 -8.93 5.72 17.65
N LEU A 133 -10.15 6.17 17.94
CA LEU A 133 -10.71 6.15 19.29
C LEU A 133 -10.92 4.73 19.82
N VAL A 134 -11.48 3.83 19.00
CA VAL A 134 -11.65 2.43 19.37
C VAL A 134 -10.31 1.75 19.60
N ALA A 135 -9.32 1.97 18.71
CA ALA A 135 -7.98 1.44 18.90
C ALA A 135 -7.32 2.00 20.17
N GLY A 136 -7.46 3.30 20.46
CA GLY A 136 -6.92 3.94 21.65
C GLY A 136 -7.57 3.43 22.95
N ALA A 137 -8.90 3.34 23.00
CA ALA A 137 -9.63 2.79 24.14
C ALA A 137 -9.24 1.32 24.38
N TRP A 138 -9.09 0.55 23.30
CA TRP A 138 -8.70 -0.84 23.39
C TRP A 138 -7.24 -1.03 23.85
N LEU A 139 -6.32 -0.18 23.38
CA LEU A 139 -4.94 -0.15 23.86
C LEU A 139 -4.89 0.18 25.36
N ALA A 140 -5.67 1.16 25.82
CA ALA A 140 -5.77 1.51 27.23
C ALA A 140 -6.30 0.34 28.08
N ALA A 141 -7.33 -0.36 27.61
CA ALA A 141 -7.86 -1.57 28.27
C ALA A 141 -6.80 -2.69 28.34
N THR A 142 -6.04 -2.88 27.26
CA THR A 142 -4.96 -3.88 27.20
C THR A 142 -3.82 -3.52 28.15
N MET A 143 -3.41 -2.25 28.19
CA MET A 143 -2.37 -1.78 29.12
C MET A 143 -2.82 -1.92 30.58
N ARG A 144 -4.10 -1.66 30.87
CA ARG A 144 -4.67 -1.90 32.20
C ARG A 144 -4.58 -3.37 32.59
N ALA A 145 -4.99 -4.28 31.70
CA ALA A 145 -4.91 -5.72 31.93
C ALA A 145 -3.46 -6.23 32.08
N VAL A 146 -2.51 -5.68 31.33
CA VAL A 146 -1.10 -6.06 31.43
C VAL A 146 -0.42 -5.47 32.68
N GLY A 147 -0.80 -4.25 33.09
CA GLY A 147 -0.30 -3.63 34.32
C GLY A 147 -0.60 -4.44 35.58
N ASP A 148 -1.59 -5.33 35.51
CA ASP A 148 -2.02 -6.21 36.59
C ASP A 148 -1.20 -7.51 36.69
N VAL A 149 -0.45 -7.87 35.64
CA VAL A 149 0.35 -9.10 35.53
C VAL A 149 1.45 -9.22 36.61
N PRO A 150 2.21 -8.16 36.96
CA PRO A 150 3.23 -8.26 38.01
C PRO A 150 2.64 -8.68 39.37
N GLY A 151 1.44 -8.21 39.70
CA GLY A 151 0.74 -8.59 40.94
C GLY A 151 0.30 -10.06 40.93
N ALA A 152 -0.18 -10.56 39.80
CA ALA A 152 -0.56 -11.96 39.64
C ALA A 152 0.66 -12.91 39.70
N ILE A 153 1.79 -12.52 39.08
CA ILE A 153 3.06 -13.27 39.16
C ILE A 153 3.56 -13.33 40.60
N MET A 154 3.51 -12.22 41.33
CA MET A 154 3.93 -12.19 42.73
C MET A 154 3.03 -13.04 43.63
N ALA A 155 1.71 -13.02 43.41
CA ALA A 155 0.77 -13.87 44.15
C ALA A 155 1.04 -15.37 43.94
N LEU A 156 1.32 -15.77 42.69
CA LEU A 156 1.71 -17.15 42.34
C LEU A 156 3.04 -17.53 42.98
N ALA A 157 4.04 -16.65 42.95
CA ALA A 157 5.34 -16.90 43.59
C ALA A 157 5.20 -17.10 45.11
N LEU A 158 4.27 -16.39 45.74
CA LEU A 158 4.00 -16.46 47.17
C LEU A 158 2.97 -17.55 47.56
N HIS A 159 2.51 -18.38 46.62
CA HIS A 159 1.47 -19.40 46.84
C HIS A 159 0.21 -18.82 47.52
N GLN A 160 -0.15 -17.59 47.18
CA GLN A 160 -1.38 -16.99 47.68
C GLN A 160 -2.55 -17.39 46.81
N ASP A 161 -3.57 -17.99 47.42
CA ASP A 161 -4.77 -18.42 46.68
C ASP A 161 -5.58 -17.22 46.16
N HIS A 162 -5.51 -16.05 46.84
CA HIS A 162 -6.34 -14.88 46.54
C HIS A 162 -5.57 -13.56 46.75
N LEU A 163 -5.81 -12.56 45.89
CA LEU A 163 -5.32 -11.18 46.03
C LEU A 163 -6.40 -10.29 46.68
N PRO A 164 -6.10 -9.54 47.76
CA PRO A 164 -7.07 -8.64 48.38
C PRO A 164 -7.48 -7.52 47.42
N GLY A 165 -8.78 -7.37 47.18
CA GLY A 165 -9.36 -6.33 46.31
C GLY A 165 -9.67 -6.74 44.87
N ARG A 166 -9.51 -8.03 44.50
CA ARG A 166 -9.91 -8.56 43.19
C ARG A 166 -11.11 -9.50 43.29
N SER A 167 -11.98 -9.45 42.26
CA SER A 167 -13.24 -10.20 42.19
C SER A 167 -13.18 -11.49 41.36
N ARG A 168 -11.97 -11.97 40.97
CA ARG A 168 -11.79 -13.19 40.16
C ARG A 168 -10.91 -14.19 40.90
N ASP A 169 -11.38 -15.43 40.95
CA ASP A 169 -11.03 -16.40 41.98
C ASP A 169 -9.66 -17.10 41.82
N THR A 170 -8.84 -16.80 40.81
CA THR A 170 -7.47 -17.37 40.73
C THR A 170 -6.47 -16.46 40.00
N PRO A 171 -5.23 -16.32 40.51
CA PRO A 171 -4.17 -15.54 39.86
C PRO A 171 -3.71 -16.13 38.51
N LEU A 172 -3.92 -17.44 38.31
CA LEU A 172 -3.71 -18.10 37.02
C LEU A 172 -4.73 -17.61 35.96
N GLY A 173 -5.98 -17.41 36.36
CA GLY A 173 -7.02 -16.85 35.50
C GLY A 173 -6.66 -15.46 34.99
N ASP A 174 -6.15 -14.59 35.87
CA ASP A 174 -5.70 -13.24 35.50
C ASP A 174 -4.56 -13.25 34.47
N LEU A 175 -3.62 -14.21 34.59
CA LEU A 175 -2.52 -14.36 33.65
C LEU A 175 -2.99 -14.86 32.28
N ILE A 176 -3.90 -15.84 32.25
CA ILE A 176 -4.53 -16.33 31.01
C ILE A 176 -5.30 -15.21 30.32
N ASP A 177 -6.11 -14.46 31.07
CA ASP A 177 -6.88 -13.33 30.55
C ASP A 177 -5.96 -12.26 29.95
N ALA A 178 -4.84 -11.93 30.60
CA ALA A 178 -3.87 -10.98 30.07
C ALA A 178 -3.24 -11.45 28.75
N VAL A 179 -2.87 -12.74 28.66
CA VAL A 179 -2.31 -13.33 27.43
C VAL A 179 -3.35 -13.35 26.31
N VAL A 180 -4.58 -13.76 26.61
CA VAL A 180 -5.70 -13.75 25.65
C VAL A 180 -5.97 -12.33 25.17
N MET A 181 -6.08 -11.36 26.07
CA MET A 181 -6.26 -9.94 25.72
C MET A 181 -5.15 -9.43 24.80
N LEU A 182 -3.88 -9.76 25.09
CA LEU A 182 -2.75 -9.36 24.26
C LEU A 182 -2.80 -10.01 22.87
N ALA A 183 -3.14 -11.31 22.81
CA ALA A 183 -3.28 -12.03 21.55
C ALA A 183 -4.41 -11.45 20.68
N VAL A 184 -5.56 -11.14 21.27
CA VAL A 184 -6.67 -10.49 20.58
C VAL A 184 -6.26 -9.08 20.14
N ALA A 185 -5.60 -8.28 20.99
CA ALA A 185 -5.09 -6.95 20.65
C ALA A 185 -4.16 -6.97 19.43
N PHE A 186 -3.20 -7.88 19.44
CA PHE A 186 -2.27 -8.06 18.34
C PHE A 186 -2.96 -8.55 17.06
N GLY A 187 -3.86 -9.52 17.19
CA GLY A 187 -4.65 -10.07 16.08
C GLY A 187 -5.55 -9.01 15.43
N GLY A 188 -6.29 -8.23 16.21
CA GLY A 188 -7.13 -7.16 15.70
C GLY A 188 -6.33 -6.06 15.02
N LEU A 189 -5.18 -5.66 15.57
CA LEU A 189 -4.28 -4.71 14.91
C LEU A 189 -3.80 -5.22 13.55
N ARG A 190 -3.42 -6.50 13.45
CA ARG A 190 -3.02 -7.16 12.20
C ARG A 190 -4.16 -7.18 11.18
N ILE A 191 -5.37 -7.50 11.61
CA ILE A 191 -6.55 -7.53 10.74
C ILE A 191 -6.86 -6.13 10.22
N VAL A 192 -6.95 -5.13 11.09
CA VAL A 192 -7.21 -3.74 10.70
C VAL A 192 -6.16 -3.24 9.72
N ARG A 193 -4.87 -3.49 10.00
CA ARG A 193 -3.78 -3.11 9.11
C ARG A 193 -3.89 -3.82 7.75
N GLY A 194 -4.21 -5.11 7.73
CA GLY A 194 -4.42 -5.86 6.50
C GLY A 194 -5.58 -5.31 5.66
N PHE A 195 -6.70 -4.94 6.30
CA PHE A 195 -7.83 -4.28 5.63
C PHE A 195 -7.43 -2.92 5.05
N MET A 196 -6.74 -2.08 5.83
CA MET A 196 -6.27 -0.78 5.36
C MET A 196 -5.29 -0.90 4.19
N ASP A 197 -4.34 -1.84 4.26
CA ASP A 197 -3.38 -2.07 3.18
C ASP A 197 -4.07 -2.57 1.90
N ARG A 198 -5.07 -3.45 2.04
CA ARG A 198 -5.85 -3.97 0.89
C ARG A 198 -6.66 -2.86 0.22
N ASP A 199 -7.39 -2.08 1.00
CA ASP A 199 -8.20 -0.98 0.46
C ASP A 199 -7.32 0.13 -0.10
N ARG A 200 -6.15 0.41 0.52
CA ARG A 200 -5.15 1.32 -0.03
C ARG A 200 -4.70 0.89 -1.42
N VAL A 201 -4.25 -0.37 -1.56
CA VAL A 201 -3.73 -0.88 -2.84
C VAL A 201 -4.82 -0.79 -3.91
N PHE A 202 -6.04 -1.19 -3.58
CA PHE A 202 -7.17 -1.13 -4.49
C PHE A 202 -7.48 0.31 -4.97
N LEU A 203 -7.55 1.26 -4.03
CA LEU A 203 -7.87 2.65 -4.35
C LEU A 203 -6.74 3.35 -5.11
N LEU A 204 -5.49 3.15 -4.70
CA LEU A 204 -4.34 3.72 -5.41
C LEU A 204 -4.25 3.19 -6.84
N ASP A 205 -4.41 1.89 -7.03
CA ASP A 205 -4.37 1.24 -8.34
C ASP A 205 -5.47 1.79 -9.27
N HIS A 206 -6.68 2.00 -8.75
CA HIS A 206 -7.75 2.64 -9.52
C HIS A 206 -7.39 4.08 -9.93
N VAL A 207 -6.88 4.91 -9.00
CA VAL A 207 -6.50 6.30 -9.29
C VAL A 207 -5.35 6.35 -10.30
N THR A 208 -4.35 5.47 -10.16
CA THR A 208 -3.23 5.43 -11.12
C THR A 208 -3.67 4.99 -12.50
N ARG A 209 -4.59 4.03 -12.60
CA ARG A 209 -5.13 3.57 -13.88
C ARG A 209 -6.04 4.62 -14.52
N ALA A 210 -6.87 5.29 -13.74
CA ALA A 210 -7.79 6.33 -14.23
C ALA A 210 -7.06 7.58 -14.76
N LEU A 211 -5.89 7.89 -14.19
CA LEU A 211 -5.07 9.06 -14.57
C LEU A 211 -3.90 8.72 -15.50
N GLU A 212 -3.82 7.47 -15.96
CA GLU A 212 -2.72 6.93 -16.78
C GLU A 212 -1.34 7.32 -16.21
N ALA A 213 -1.26 7.37 -14.88
CA ALA A 213 -0.16 8.01 -14.20
C ALA A 213 1.12 7.16 -14.27
N GLY A 214 2.27 7.84 -14.34
CA GLY A 214 3.58 7.21 -14.24
C GLY A 214 3.83 6.57 -12.86
N ALA A 215 5.03 6.01 -12.67
CA ALA A 215 5.38 5.27 -11.45
C ALA A 215 5.08 6.07 -10.16
N VAL A 216 4.30 5.48 -9.25
CA VAL A 216 3.94 6.08 -7.96
C VAL A 216 5.17 6.23 -7.09
N ARG A 217 5.46 7.45 -6.64
CA ARG A 217 6.50 7.71 -5.64
C ARG A 217 5.85 7.82 -4.26
N GLY A 218 6.39 7.08 -3.28
CA GLY A 218 6.07 7.35 -1.87
C GLY A 218 6.52 8.77 -1.54
N ALA A 219 5.64 9.60 -0.97
CA ALA A 219 5.97 10.99 -0.69
C ALA A 219 7.09 11.04 0.36
N ARG A 220 8.25 11.56 -0.04
CA ARG A 220 9.31 12.04 0.84
C ARG A 220 9.20 13.57 0.77
N GLU A 221 8.50 14.15 1.74
CA GLU A 221 8.62 15.60 2.01
C GLU A 221 9.92 15.84 2.78
#